data_AF-A0A957CFR3-F1
#
_entry.id   AF-A0A957CFR3-F1
#
_cell.length_a   1.000
_cell.length_b   1.000
_cell.length_c   1.000
_cell.angle_alpha   90.00
_cell.angle_beta   90.00
_cell.angle_gamma   90.00
#
_symmetry.space_group_name_H-M   'P 1'
#
loop_
_entity.id
_entity.type
_entity.pdbx_description
1 polymer ?
#
loop_
_entity_poly.entity_id
_entity_poly.type
_entity_poly.pdbx_seq_one_letter_code
_entity_poly.pdbx_strand_id
1 'polypeptide(L)'
;MTQFECEAILFDLDGTLVDSTASVERCWRRWTARAGMAFEPVMAIAHGRPAAETLQKVAPHLNLAVESAWLEDAEVADAQTVRVIDGAQALLTSLPANRWGIVTSGTDRLARARIYHAGLPLPHLLVTADNVINGKPDPEPYLVGAQQMGLLPADCIVIEDSAAGVASAQAAGMRVIAVAAAHDAVGLETADLVIAHLRDLRVT
;
A
#
# COMPACT_ATOMS: atom_id res chain seq x y z
N MET A 1 -1.35 27.36 3.45
CA MET A 1 -2.09 26.19 3.96
C MET A 1 -2.84 25.63 2.77
N THR A 2 -2.50 24.41 2.34
CA THR A 2 -3.14 23.74 1.20
C THR A 2 -4.39 23.04 1.72
N GLN A 3 -5.51 23.12 0.99
CA GLN A 3 -6.78 22.53 1.38
C GLN A 3 -7.36 21.76 0.20
N PHE A 4 -7.97 20.62 0.50
CA PHE A 4 -8.68 19.79 -0.47
C PHE A 4 -10.06 19.43 0.08
N GLU A 5 -11.09 19.54 -0.75
CA GLU A 5 -12.44 19.05 -0.42
C GLU A 5 -12.61 17.64 -0.97
N CYS A 6 -13.13 16.70 -0.18
CA CYS A 6 -13.42 15.34 -0.63
C CYS A 6 -14.57 14.72 0.16
N GLU A 7 -15.18 13.69 -0.40
CA GLU A 7 -16.19 12.88 0.24
C GLU A 7 -15.61 11.64 0.94
N ALA A 8 -14.45 11.14 0.49
CA ALA A 8 -13.76 10.03 1.13
C ALA A 8 -12.25 10.05 0.91
N ILE A 9 -11.53 9.32 1.78
CA ILE A 9 -10.09 9.13 1.71
C ILE A 9 -9.76 7.66 1.50
N LEU A 10 -9.00 7.34 0.45
CA LEU A 10 -8.48 6.01 0.18
C LEU A 10 -7.00 5.98 0.57
N PHE A 11 -6.64 5.08 1.47
CA PHE A 11 -5.26 4.93 1.96
C PHE A 11 -4.60 3.73 1.31
N ASP A 12 -3.35 3.85 0.89
CA ASP A 12 -2.50 2.67 0.86
C ASP A 12 -2.23 2.12 2.28
N LEU A 13 -1.75 0.89 2.39
CA LEU A 13 -1.41 0.25 3.65
C LEU A 13 0.09 0.31 3.96
N ASP A 14 0.92 -0.19 3.06
CA ASP A 14 2.29 -0.59 3.31
C ASP A 14 3.26 0.52 2.96
N GLY A 15 3.83 1.17 3.98
CA GLY A 15 4.61 2.41 3.83
C GLY A 15 3.77 3.67 4.02
N THR A 16 2.44 3.54 4.00
CA THR A 16 1.49 4.64 4.28
C THR A 16 0.88 4.56 5.69
N LEU A 17 0.20 3.47 6.06
CA LEU A 17 -0.43 3.30 7.38
C LEU A 17 0.40 2.45 8.34
N VAL A 18 1.14 1.48 7.80
CA VAL A 18 2.05 0.61 8.56
C VAL A 18 3.42 0.61 7.92
N ASP A 19 4.47 0.61 8.75
CA ASP A 19 5.83 0.34 8.30
C ASP A 19 6.05 -1.19 8.28
N SER A 20 6.00 -1.74 7.07
CA SER A 20 6.26 -3.15 6.78
C SER A 20 7.63 -3.38 6.14
N THR A 21 8.44 -2.34 5.92
CA THR A 21 9.71 -2.38 5.17
C THR A 21 10.64 -3.48 5.68
N ALA A 22 10.91 -3.47 6.99
CA ALA A 22 11.80 -4.44 7.61
C ALA A 22 11.24 -5.88 7.57
N SER A 23 9.91 -6.04 7.56
CA SER A 23 9.25 -7.35 7.46
C SER A 23 9.39 -7.92 6.06
N VAL A 24 9.04 -7.10 5.05
CA VAL A 24 9.19 -7.42 3.63
C VAL A 24 10.64 -7.81 3.33
N GLU A 25 11.61 -6.99 3.73
CA GLU A 25 13.03 -7.28 3.50
C GLU A 25 13.47 -8.62 4.11
N ARG A 26 13.06 -8.93 5.35
CA ARG A 26 13.40 -10.21 6.00
C ARG A 26 12.83 -11.40 5.22
N CYS A 27 11.57 -11.30 4.78
CA CYS A 27 10.91 -12.37 4.03
C CYS A 27 11.58 -12.59 2.67
N TRP A 28 11.87 -11.51 1.94
CA TRP A 28 12.59 -11.58 0.68
C TRP A 28 14.03 -12.10 0.84
N ARG A 29 14.77 -11.70 1.88
CA ARG A 29 16.11 -12.26 2.17
C ARG A 29 16.06 -13.77 2.41
N ARG A 30 15.05 -14.24 3.16
CA ARG A 30 14.87 -15.68 3.40
C ARG A 30 14.51 -16.42 2.11
N TRP A 31 13.65 -15.83 1.29
CA TRP A 31 13.27 -16.38 -0.01
C TRP A 31 14.47 -16.47 -0.96
N THR A 32 15.24 -15.39 -1.14
CA THR A 32 16.40 -15.38 -2.04
C THR A 32 17.48 -16.35 -1.59
N ALA A 33 17.70 -16.48 -0.27
CA ALA A 33 18.62 -17.49 0.26
C ALA A 33 18.17 -18.93 -0.07
N ARG A 34 16.87 -19.22 0.04
CA ARG A 34 16.28 -20.51 -0.35
C ARG A 34 16.38 -20.76 -1.87
N ALA A 35 16.18 -19.72 -2.68
CA ALA A 35 16.23 -19.78 -4.14
C ALA A 35 17.67 -19.76 -4.70
N GLY A 36 18.69 -19.54 -3.87
CA GLY A 36 20.08 -19.40 -4.31
C GLY A 36 20.34 -18.12 -5.12
N MET A 37 19.58 -17.06 -4.85
CA MET A 37 19.64 -15.77 -5.56
C MET A 37 20.25 -14.67 -4.69
N ALA A 38 20.82 -13.65 -5.34
CA ALA A 38 21.25 -12.43 -4.67
C ALA A 38 20.04 -11.59 -4.24
N PHE A 39 20.10 -11.01 -3.04
CA PHE A 39 18.98 -10.25 -2.48
C PHE A 39 18.81 -8.88 -3.15
N GLU A 40 19.88 -8.12 -3.26
CA GLU A 40 19.85 -6.71 -3.66
C GLU A 40 19.19 -6.48 -5.03
N PRO A 41 19.48 -7.28 -6.09
CA PRO A 41 18.81 -7.12 -7.38
C PRO A 41 17.32 -7.45 -7.36
N VAL A 42 16.90 -8.40 -6.51
CA VAL A 42 15.48 -8.76 -6.35
C VAL A 42 14.75 -7.64 -5.61
N MET A 43 15.35 -7.12 -4.53
CA MET A 43 14.72 -6.09 -3.72
C MET A 43 14.53 -4.78 -4.50
N ALA A 44 15.48 -4.42 -5.37
CA ALA A 44 15.35 -3.28 -6.28
C ALA A 44 14.12 -3.36 -7.22
N ILE A 45 13.54 -4.55 -7.40
CA ILE A 45 12.35 -4.78 -8.23
C ILE A 45 11.08 -4.89 -7.37
N ALA A 46 11.20 -5.41 -6.15
CA ALA A 46 10.09 -5.76 -5.26
C ALA A 46 9.36 -4.56 -4.64
N HIS A 47 10.04 -3.43 -4.41
CA HIS A 47 9.44 -2.26 -3.74
C HIS A 47 8.16 -1.78 -4.43
N GLY A 48 7.07 -1.68 -3.65
CA GLY A 48 5.77 -1.18 -4.12
C GLY A 48 5.06 -2.06 -5.14
N ARG A 49 5.44 -3.34 -5.28
CA ARG A 49 4.84 -4.27 -6.25
C ARG A 49 4.31 -5.55 -5.60
N PRO A 50 3.27 -6.17 -6.16
CA PRO A 50 2.85 -7.50 -5.74
C PRO A 50 3.99 -8.53 -5.83
N ALA A 51 4.03 -9.45 -4.87
CA ALA A 51 5.05 -10.50 -4.82
C ALA A 51 5.05 -11.37 -6.09
N ALA A 52 3.86 -11.74 -6.59
CA ALA A 52 3.70 -12.55 -7.80
C ALA A 52 4.31 -11.89 -9.05
N GLU A 53 4.12 -10.58 -9.21
CA GLU A 53 4.73 -9.84 -10.33
C GLU A 53 6.26 -9.79 -10.23
N THR A 54 6.77 -9.63 -9.01
CA THR A 54 8.21 -9.64 -8.77
C THR A 54 8.80 -11.01 -9.09
N LEU A 55 8.19 -12.08 -8.59
CA LEU A 55 8.60 -13.46 -8.87
C LEU A 55 8.60 -13.77 -10.37
N GLN A 56 7.57 -13.33 -11.10
CA GLN A 56 7.48 -13.48 -12.55
C GLN A 56 8.65 -12.82 -13.29
N LYS A 57 9.21 -11.72 -12.76
CA LYS A 57 10.36 -11.02 -13.34
C LYS A 57 11.69 -11.65 -12.96
N VAL A 58 11.87 -12.02 -11.69
CA VAL A 58 13.18 -12.43 -11.17
C VAL A 58 13.42 -13.93 -11.23
N ALA A 59 12.36 -14.73 -11.17
CA ALA A 59 12.44 -16.19 -11.18
C ALA A 59 11.30 -16.85 -11.97
N PRO A 60 11.09 -16.50 -13.26
CA PRO A 60 10.02 -17.06 -14.09
C PRO A 60 10.13 -18.58 -14.30
N HIS A 61 11.29 -19.16 -14.00
CA HIS A 61 11.56 -20.59 -14.13
C HIS A 61 11.09 -21.42 -12.92
N LEU A 62 10.73 -20.76 -11.81
CA LEU A 62 10.20 -21.43 -10.62
C LEU A 62 8.67 -21.56 -10.70
N ASN A 63 8.10 -22.41 -9.84
CA ASN A 63 6.65 -22.50 -9.70
C ASN A 63 6.14 -21.27 -8.93
N LEU A 64 5.69 -20.26 -9.68
CA LEU A 64 5.30 -18.96 -9.12
C LEU A 64 4.17 -19.05 -8.09
N ALA A 65 3.24 -20.00 -8.24
CA ALA A 65 2.15 -20.19 -7.26
C ALA A 65 2.70 -20.68 -5.92
N VAL A 66 3.65 -21.62 -5.95
CA VAL A 66 4.30 -22.15 -4.74
C VAL A 66 5.16 -21.08 -4.08
N GLU A 67 5.96 -20.35 -4.86
CA GLU A 67 6.85 -19.32 -4.31
C GLU A 67 6.08 -18.10 -3.77
N SER A 68 4.97 -17.69 -4.43
CA SER A 68 4.10 -16.62 -3.93
C SER A 68 3.44 -17.01 -2.62
N ALA A 69 2.90 -18.23 -2.52
CA ALA A 69 2.28 -18.73 -1.29
C ALA A 69 3.30 -18.80 -0.14
N TRP A 70 4.53 -19.24 -0.42
CA TRP A 70 5.60 -19.28 0.57
C TRP A 70 5.96 -17.88 1.09
N LEU A 71 6.10 -16.90 0.19
CA LEU A 71 6.40 -15.51 0.56
C LEU A 71 5.27 -14.92 1.41
N GLU A 72 4.03 -15.11 0.98
CA GLU A 72 2.86 -14.62 1.71
C GLU A 72 2.77 -15.27 3.11
N ASP A 73 3.01 -16.57 3.24
CA ASP A 73 3.06 -17.25 4.55
C ASP A 73 4.17 -16.69 5.44
N ALA A 74 5.34 -16.41 4.88
CA ALA A 74 6.44 -15.80 5.61
C ALA A 74 6.08 -14.38 6.08
N GLU A 75 5.48 -13.56 5.22
CA GLU A 75 5.07 -12.19 5.55
C GLU A 75 3.92 -12.14 6.56
N VAL A 76 2.92 -13.01 6.42
CA VAL A 76 1.82 -13.13 7.39
C VAL A 76 2.34 -13.54 8.77
N ALA A 77 3.26 -14.50 8.85
CA ALA A 77 3.87 -14.91 10.11
C ALA A 77 4.73 -13.81 10.75
N ASP A 78 5.34 -12.95 9.93
CA ASP A 78 6.17 -11.84 10.37
C ASP A 78 5.37 -10.53 10.58
N ALA A 79 4.08 -10.51 10.25
CA ALA A 79 3.21 -9.34 10.37
C ALA A 79 3.13 -8.78 11.79
N GLN A 80 3.35 -9.60 12.82
CA GLN A 80 3.45 -9.15 14.22
C GLN A 80 4.57 -8.13 14.49
N THR A 81 5.52 -8.00 13.57
CA THR A 81 6.65 -7.08 13.69
C THR A 81 6.39 -5.70 13.08
N VAL A 82 5.33 -5.55 12.28
CA VAL A 82 4.99 -4.29 11.62
C VAL A 82 4.60 -3.24 12.66
N ARG A 83 4.89 -1.97 12.34
CA ARG A 83 4.62 -0.85 13.23
C ARG A 83 3.64 0.10 12.57
N VAL A 84 2.78 0.71 13.36
CA VAL A 84 1.91 1.80 12.88
C VAL A 84 2.79 2.99 12.51
N ILE A 85 2.52 3.61 11.36
CA ILE A 85 3.15 4.87 10.98
C ILE A 85 2.62 6.00 11.85
N ASP A 86 3.52 6.86 12.31
CA ASP A 86 3.20 7.96 13.22
C ASP A 86 2.10 8.87 12.66
N GLY A 87 1.03 9.04 13.42
CA GLY A 87 -0.18 9.77 13.02
C GLY A 87 -1.29 8.93 12.38
N ALA A 88 -1.01 7.72 11.87
CA ALA A 88 -2.02 6.89 11.18
C ALA A 88 -3.22 6.56 12.07
N GLN A 89 -2.99 6.03 13.28
CA GLN A 89 -4.07 5.65 14.18
C GLN A 89 -4.96 6.84 14.58
N ALA A 90 -4.35 7.99 14.89
CA ALA A 90 -5.08 9.20 15.26
C ALA A 90 -5.90 9.72 14.07
N LEU A 91 -5.32 9.73 12.87
CA LEU A 91 -6.01 10.15 11.65
C LEU A 91 -7.20 9.24 11.36
N LEU A 92 -7.02 7.92 11.29
CA LEU A 92 -8.10 6.98 11.02
C LEU A 92 -9.23 7.05 12.05
N THR A 93 -8.90 7.27 13.33
CA THR A 93 -9.90 7.41 14.41
C THR A 93 -10.68 8.73 14.30
N SER A 94 -10.11 9.76 13.68
CA SER A 94 -10.79 11.04 13.45
C SER A 94 -11.78 11.01 12.28
N LEU A 95 -11.69 10.00 11.41
CA LEU A 95 -12.51 9.88 10.22
C LEU A 95 -13.84 9.16 10.50
N PRO A 96 -14.95 9.56 9.86
CA PRO A 96 -16.17 8.77 9.87
C PRO A 96 -15.92 7.39 9.26
N ALA A 97 -16.37 6.31 9.92
CA ALA A 97 -16.08 4.93 9.51
C ALA A 97 -16.46 4.57 8.05
N ASN A 98 -17.42 5.28 7.46
CA ASN A 98 -17.89 5.06 6.08
C ASN A 98 -17.25 6.01 5.06
N ARG A 99 -16.32 6.88 5.46
CA ARG A 99 -15.69 7.89 4.59
C ARG A 99 -14.19 7.64 4.39
N TRP A 100 -13.73 6.42 4.68
CA TRP A 100 -12.38 6.00 4.34
C TRP A 100 -12.27 4.50 4.09
N GLY A 101 -11.20 4.10 3.42
CA GLY A 101 -10.91 2.71 3.11
C GLY A 101 -9.44 2.49 2.80
N ILE A 102 -9.06 1.22 2.66
CA ILE A 102 -7.69 0.83 2.29
C ILE A 102 -7.70 0.24 0.88
N VAL A 103 -6.72 0.63 0.06
CA VAL A 103 -6.44 0.09 -1.28
C VAL A 103 -4.96 -0.30 -1.33
N THR A 104 -4.67 -1.59 -1.24
CA THR A 104 -3.31 -2.14 -1.11
C THR A 104 -2.97 -3.14 -2.22
N SER A 105 -1.68 -3.25 -2.55
CA SER A 105 -1.13 -4.30 -3.41
C SER A 105 -0.89 -5.65 -2.69
N GLY A 106 -1.13 -5.71 -1.37
CA GLY A 106 -1.12 -6.95 -0.61
C GLY A 106 -2.39 -7.79 -0.85
N THR A 107 -2.31 -9.09 -0.57
CA THR A 107 -3.48 -9.99 -0.53
C THR A 107 -4.37 -9.64 0.68
N ASP A 108 -5.64 -10.06 0.66
CA ASP A 108 -6.58 -9.86 1.77
C ASP A 108 -6.03 -10.45 3.08
N ARG A 109 -5.46 -11.66 3.01
CA ARG A 109 -4.88 -12.34 4.17
C ARG A 109 -3.74 -11.55 4.79
N LEU A 110 -2.81 -11.06 3.97
CA LEU A 110 -1.66 -10.28 4.43
C LEU A 110 -2.08 -8.91 4.97
N ALA A 111 -2.96 -8.21 4.24
CA ALA A 111 -3.48 -6.90 4.64
C ALA A 111 -4.17 -6.98 6.00
N ARG A 112 -5.06 -7.96 6.20
CA ARG A 112 -5.76 -8.17 7.49
C ARG A 112 -4.79 -8.50 8.62
N ALA A 113 -3.79 -9.34 8.38
CA ALA A 113 -2.77 -9.67 9.38
C ALA A 113 -2.00 -8.41 9.83
N ARG A 114 -1.58 -7.57 8.87
CA ARG A 114 -0.88 -6.31 9.14
C ARG A 114 -1.75 -5.33 9.92
N ILE A 115 -3.00 -5.11 9.48
CA ILE A 115 -3.97 -4.23 10.17
C ILE A 115 -4.18 -4.69 11.61
N TYR A 116 -4.41 -6.00 11.82
CA TYR A 116 -4.64 -6.58 13.13
C TYR A 116 -3.43 -6.40 14.06
N HIS A 117 -2.23 -6.78 13.61
CA HIS A 117 -1.02 -6.70 14.44
C HIS A 117 -0.55 -5.27 14.70
N ALA A 118 -0.85 -4.34 13.79
CA ALA A 118 -0.64 -2.91 14.00
C ALA A 118 -1.64 -2.31 14.99
N GLY A 119 -2.76 -2.99 15.29
CA GLY A 119 -3.82 -2.44 16.14
C GLY A 119 -4.61 -1.32 15.47
N LEU A 120 -4.64 -1.30 14.13
CA LEU A 120 -5.44 -0.36 13.35
C LEU A 120 -6.90 -0.83 13.27
N PRO A 121 -7.87 0.10 13.17
CA PRO A 121 -9.25 -0.28 12.90
C PRO A 121 -9.35 -0.97 11.52
N LEU A 122 -10.16 -2.02 11.43
CA LEU A 122 -10.47 -2.64 10.15
C LEU A 122 -11.43 -1.72 9.37
N PRO A 123 -11.11 -1.31 8.13
CA PRO A 123 -11.99 -0.45 7.36
C PRO A 123 -13.23 -1.21 6.87
N HIS A 124 -14.29 -0.47 6.57
CA HIS A 124 -15.45 -1.03 5.86
C HIS A 124 -15.13 -1.34 4.39
N LEU A 125 -14.21 -0.58 3.78
CA LEU A 125 -13.66 -0.84 2.44
C LEU A 125 -12.21 -1.33 2.56
N LEU A 126 -11.95 -2.53 2.07
CA LEU A 126 -10.61 -3.07 1.88
C LEU A 126 -10.49 -3.63 0.46
N VAL A 127 -9.82 -2.89 -0.42
CA VAL A 127 -9.42 -3.34 -1.75
C VAL A 127 -8.00 -3.87 -1.67
N THR A 128 -7.80 -5.09 -2.14
CA THR A 128 -6.55 -5.85 -2.10
C THR A 128 -6.21 -6.34 -3.50
N ALA A 129 -5.03 -6.95 -3.66
CA ALA A 129 -4.65 -7.61 -4.91
C ALA A 129 -5.67 -8.67 -5.37
N ASP A 130 -6.42 -9.27 -4.44
CA ASP A 130 -7.43 -10.28 -4.76
C ASP A 130 -8.72 -9.69 -5.37
N ASN A 131 -8.88 -8.37 -5.36
CA ASN A 131 -10.08 -7.68 -5.84
C ASN A 131 -9.93 -7.10 -7.25
N VAL A 132 -8.74 -7.17 -7.84
CA VAL A 132 -8.40 -6.52 -9.10
C VAL A 132 -7.67 -7.46 -10.05
N ILE A 133 -7.76 -7.16 -11.34
CA ILE A 133 -6.98 -7.83 -12.39
C ILE A 133 -5.62 -7.15 -12.54
N ASN A 134 -5.61 -5.81 -12.60
CA ASN A 134 -4.41 -5.01 -12.78
C ASN A 134 -4.06 -4.28 -11.47
N GLY A 135 -2.85 -4.51 -10.97
CA GLY A 135 -2.33 -3.80 -9.80
C GLY A 135 -1.76 -2.41 -10.14
N LYS A 136 -1.42 -1.63 -9.10
CA LYS A 136 -0.71 -0.35 -9.24
C LYS A 136 0.55 -0.55 -10.12
N PRO A 137 0.82 0.29 -11.14
CA PRO A 137 0.29 1.64 -11.34
C PRO A 137 -1.01 1.74 -12.18
N ASP A 138 -1.66 0.62 -12.52
CA ASP A 138 -2.96 0.68 -13.18
C ASP A 138 -3.99 1.36 -12.26
N PRO A 139 -4.94 2.17 -12.78
CA PRO A 139 -5.95 2.86 -11.95
C PRO A 139 -7.01 1.93 -11.35
N GLU A 140 -7.15 0.70 -11.82
CA GLU A 140 -8.18 -0.25 -11.40
C GLU A 140 -8.38 -0.34 -9.87
N PRO A 141 -7.34 -0.46 -9.02
CA PRO A 141 -7.53 -0.58 -7.57
C PRO A 141 -8.25 0.61 -6.94
N TYR A 142 -7.89 1.83 -7.33
CA TYR A 142 -8.54 3.02 -6.80
C TYR A 142 -9.94 3.23 -7.40
N LEU A 143 -10.12 2.93 -8.70
CA LEU A 143 -11.45 2.96 -9.33
C LEU A 143 -12.43 2.00 -8.64
N VAL A 144 -11.99 0.77 -8.34
CA VAL A 144 -12.75 -0.22 -7.57
C VAL A 144 -13.07 0.32 -6.18
N GLY A 145 -12.11 0.97 -5.52
CA GLY A 145 -12.32 1.59 -4.20
C GLY A 145 -13.42 2.66 -4.21
N ALA A 146 -13.34 3.63 -5.13
CA ALA A 146 -14.36 4.67 -5.28
C ALA A 146 -15.73 4.08 -5.64
N GLN A 147 -15.77 3.10 -6.55
CA GLN A 147 -17.00 2.42 -6.95
C GLN A 147 -17.67 1.73 -5.74
N GLN A 148 -16.91 1.01 -4.92
CA GLN A 148 -17.45 0.32 -3.73
C GLN A 148 -17.94 1.28 -2.65
N MET A 149 -17.40 2.50 -2.59
CA MET A 149 -17.94 3.58 -1.74
C MET A 149 -19.17 4.27 -2.33
N GLY A 150 -19.50 4.02 -3.60
CA GLY A 150 -20.57 4.72 -4.31
C GLY A 150 -20.23 6.17 -4.64
N LEU A 151 -18.94 6.49 -4.83
CA LEU A 151 -18.44 7.84 -5.09
C LEU A 151 -17.81 7.95 -6.47
N LEU A 152 -17.73 9.18 -6.99
CA LEU A 152 -16.91 9.44 -8.18
C LEU A 152 -15.43 9.52 -7.77
N PRO A 153 -14.49 9.19 -8.67
CA PRO A 153 -13.07 9.30 -8.36
C PRO A 153 -12.64 10.72 -7.95
N ALA A 154 -13.23 11.77 -8.56
CA ALA A 154 -12.94 13.16 -8.23
C ALA A 154 -13.34 13.56 -6.79
N ASP A 155 -14.27 12.82 -6.19
CA ASP A 155 -14.74 13.02 -4.81
C ASP A 155 -13.83 12.30 -3.80
N CYS A 156 -12.85 11.52 -4.26
CA CYS A 156 -11.90 10.80 -3.42
C CYS A 156 -10.54 11.50 -3.41
N ILE A 157 -9.85 11.39 -2.28
CA ILE A 157 -8.41 11.69 -2.17
C ILE A 157 -7.68 10.40 -1.80
N VAL A 158 -6.54 10.18 -2.45
CA VAL A 158 -5.63 9.07 -2.12
C VAL A 158 -4.51 9.56 -1.22
N ILE A 159 -4.13 8.74 -0.23
CA ILE A 159 -2.90 8.91 0.54
C ILE A 159 -1.99 7.71 0.25
N GLU A 160 -0.76 7.99 -0.18
CA GLU A 160 0.17 7.00 -0.75
C GLU A 160 1.62 7.32 -0.38
N ASP A 161 2.53 6.37 -0.51
CA ASP A 161 3.98 6.53 -0.30
C ASP A 161 4.81 6.06 -1.49
N SER A 162 4.18 5.45 -2.50
CA SER A 162 4.87 4.84 -3.64
C SER A 162 4.60 5.56 -4.96
N ALA A 163 5.62 5.63 -5.82
CA ALA A 163 5.47 6.21 -7.17
C ALA A 163 4.43 5.45 -8.01
N ALA A 164 4.34 4.12 -7.85
CA ALA A 164 3.34 3.30 -8.54
C ALA A 164 1.93 3.63 -8.06
N GLY A 165 1.75 3.83 -6.76
CA GLY A 165 0.48 4.21 -6.17
C GLY A 165 0.03 5.63 -6.51
N VAL A 166 0.95 6.59 -6.48
CA VAL A 166 0.71 7.95 -6.98
C VAL A 166 0.24 7.91 -8.44
N ALA A 167 0.95 7.19 -9.31
CA ALA A 167 0.56 7.05 -10.71
C ALA A 167 -0.82 6.40 -10.89
N SER A 168 -1.14 5.36 -10.10
CA SER A 168 -2.44 4.69 -10.10
C SER A 168 -3.58 5.64 -9.71
N ALA A 169 -3.40 6.42 -8.63
CA ALA A 169 -4.39 7.39 -8.16
C ALA A 169 -4.66 8.48 -9.21
N GLN A 170 -3.60 9.00 -9.82
CA GLN A 170 -3.70 10.02 -10.86
C GLN A 170 -4.37 9.49 -12.13
N ALA A 171 -4.01 8.28 -12.56
CA ALA A 171 -4.66 7.63 -13.69
C ALA A 171 -6.15 7.36 -13.42
N ALA A 172 -6.55 7.18 -12.16
CA ALA A 172 -7.94 7.04 -11.74
C ALA A 172 -8.69 8.39 -11.71
N GLY A 173 -8.01 9.52 -11.94
CA GLY A 173 -8.60 10.86 -11.87
C GLY A 173 -8.80 11.38 -10.44
N MET A 174 -8.05 10.84 -9.47
CA MET A 174 -8.11 11.26 -8.08
C MET A 174 -6.98 12.23 -7.74
N ARG A 175 -7.21 13.07 -6.73
CA ARG A 175 -6.13 13.82 -6.07
C ARG A 175 -5.34 12.89 -5.17
N VAL A 176 -4.03 13.10 -5.07
CA VAL A 176 -3.15 12.26 -4.26
C VAL A 176 -2.22 13.09 -3.38
N ILE A 177 -2.16 12.71 -2.10
CA ILE A 177 -1.23 13.22 -1.11
C ILE A 177 -0.19 12.13 -0.86
N ALA A 178 1.06 12.40 -1.21
CA ALA A 178 2.15 11.49 -0.97
C ALA A 178 2.77 11.69 0.42
N VAL A 179 3.08 10.59 1.11
CA VAL A 179 3.79 10.55 2.39
C VAL A 179 5.23 10.14 2.10
N ALA A 180 6.18 11.01 2.38
CA ALA A 180 7.59 10.75 2.15
C ALA A 180 8.43 11.33 3.28
N ALA A 181 9.29 10.52 3.90
CA ALA A 181 10.38 11.08 4.68
C ALA A 181 11.25 11.98 3.77
N ALA A 182 11.86 13.04 4.31
CA ALA A 182 12.48 14.14 3.54
C ALA A 182 13.55 13.73 2.50
N HIS A 183 14.01 12.48 2.52
CA HIS A 183 15.06 11.89 1.69
C HIS A 183 14.51 10.87 0.66
N ASP A 184 13.24 10.48 0.76
CA ASP A 184 12.61 9.36 0.01
C ASP A 184 11.53 9.84 -0.98
N ALA A 185 11.50 11.13 -1.32
CA ALA A 185 10.48 11.72 -2.19
C ALA A 185 10.63 11.41 -3.70
N VAL A 186 11.58 10.54 -4.07
CA VAL A 186 11.88 10.25 -5.47
C VAL A 186 10.70 9.53 -6.14
N GLY A 187 10.19 10.10 -7.23
CA GLY A 187 9.03 9.57 -7.95
C GLY A 187 7.68 9.97 -7.36
N LEU A 188 7.66 10.80 -6.32
CA LEU A 188 6.44 11.35 -5.69
C LEU A 188 6.18 12.81 -6.10
N GLU A 189 7.02 13.37 -6.98
CA GLU A 189 6.98 14.78 -7.36
C GLU A 189 5.72 15.16 -8.15
N THR A 190 5.02 14.17 -8.70
CA THR A 190 3.77 14.40 -9.42
C THR A 190 2.57 14.50 -8.50
N ALA A 191 2.67 14.15 -7.22
CA ALA A 191 1.55 14.21 -6.28
C ALA A 191 1.07 15.65 -6.04
N ASP A 192 -0.21 15.83 -5.71
CA ASP A 192 -0.80 17.15 -5.45
C ASP A 192 -0.23 17.81 -4.18
N LEU A 193 0.22 16.99 -3.23
CA LEU A 193 0.92 17.42 -2.02
C LEU A 193 1.85 16.30 -1.55
N VAL A 194 3.08 16.65 -1.15
CA VAL A 194 3.99 15.74 -0.45
C VAL A 194 4.10 16.19 1.00
N ILE A 195 3.88 15.27 1.95
CA ILE A 195 3.99 15.51 3.39
C ILE A 195 5.01 14.57 4.02
N ALA A 196 5.63 15.02 5.12
CA ALA A 196 6.59 14.20 5.86
C ALA A 196 5.89 13.20 6.79
N HIS A 197 4.76 13.60 7.39
CA HIS A 197 4.08 12.79 8.38
C HIS A 197 2.56 12.90 8.27
N LEU A 198 1.85 11.79 8.52
CA LEU A 198 0.39 11.78 8.55
C LEU A 198 -0.22 12.72 9.61
N ARG A 199 0.50 12.98 10.71
CA ARG A 199 0.08 13.96 11.73
C ARG A 199 -0.01 15.41 11.22
N ASP A 200 0.55 15.69 10.05
CA ASP A 200 0.47 17.02 9.42
C ASP A 200 -0.89 17.24 8.75
N LEU A 201 -1.67 16.16 8.54
CA LEU A 201 -3.02 16.22 8.02
C LEU A 201 -4.03 16.56 9.12
N ARG A 202 -5.00 17.40 8.75
CA ARG A 202 -6.16 17.72 9.58
C ARG A 202 -7.41 17.53 8.75
N VAL A 203 -8.38 16.83 9.32
CA VAL A 203 -9.71 16.64 8.73
C VAL A 203 -10.70 17.39 9.61
N THR A 204 -11.54 18.20 8.98
CA THR A 204 -12.44 19.17 9.64
C THR A 204 -13.86 18.97 9.18
#